data_AF-A0AAU4ZJZ3-F1
#
_entry.id   AF-A0AAU4ZJZ3-F1
#
_cell.length_a   1.000
_cell.length_b   1.000
_cell.length_c   1.000
_cell.angle_alpha   90.00
_cell.angle_beta   90.00
_cell.angle_gamma   90.00
#
_symmetry.space_group_name_H-M   'P 1'
#
loop_
_entity.id
_entity.type
_entity.pdbx_description
1 polymer ?
#
loop_
_entity_poly.entity_id
_entity_poly.type
_entity_poly.pdbx_seq_one_letter_code
_entity_poly.pdbx_strand_id
1 'polypeptide(L)'
;MSSPKALARTADRRRSTGELHQALDLLLPDDDSVLTIPPARYEEQARLEAEVLLALGAIGGLTAHPLGIVRLRPEPDGLTVRVTDAPYVVMCWADLLLPRLSGEHDGDPRDRITGVPGLRYCHDHGGIHLYRPDMPTRITLIGFPARWWDRITDRMHHDYDNFLQPQPGWTLDERAAYDAYTRWPYPPGPVFSPLLRRIRATAGPGTVNSTDAWTSDGGYRMEATDGPPCPDLIRLLGDGPAGAGWKVTHKRCTCRCDHEHDSCTVGFLDPPTGIAIHYGNGRWGRTADQAHHQRLAELNDKAFG
;
A
#
# COMPACT_ATOMS: atom_id res chain seq x y z
N MET A 1 29.27 -10.12 -12.38
CA MET A 1 28.86 -8.80 -12.90
C MET A 1 27.59 -9.01 -13.70
N SER A 2 26.50 -8.32 -13.36
CA SER A 2 25.23 -8.46 -14.10
C SER A 2 25.34 -7.86 -15.50
N SER A 3 24.74 -8.51 -16.50
CA SER A 3 24.72 -8.02 -17.87
C SER A 3 23.92 -6.71 -17.97
N PRO A 4 24.36 -5.70 -18.76
CA PRO A 4 23.58 -4.49 -19.04
C PRO A 4 22.16 -4.79 -19.53
N LYS A 5 21.98 -5.89 -20.27
CA LYS A 5 20.67 -6.35 -20.76
C LYS A 5 19.73 -6.76 -19.60
N ALA A 6 20.26 -7.45 -18.59
CA ALA A 6 19.50 -7.86 -17.41
C ALA A 6 19.09 -6.65 -16.53
N LEU A 7 19.98 -5.66 -16.40
CA LEU A 7 19.68 -4.41 -15.68
C LEU A 7 18.52 -3.64 -16.31
N ALA A 8 18.47 -3.60 -17.65
CA ALA A 8 17.38 -2.97 -18.41
C ALA A 8 16.07 -3.77 -18.27
N ARG A 9 16.11 -5.09 -18.43
CA ARG A 9 14.92 -5.97 -18.34
C ARG A 9 14.24 -5.95 -16.96
N THR A 10 14.98 -5.60 -15.90
CA THR A 10 14.43 -5.50 -14.53
C THR A 10 14.08 -4.07 -14.11
N ALA A 11 14.41 -3.05 -14.90
CA ALA A 11 14.36 -1.65 -14.47
C ALA A 11 12.96 -1.20 -14.03
N ASP A 12 11.92 -1.51 -14.80
CA ASP A 12 10.56 -1.07 -14.49
C ASP A 12 10.03 -1.77 -13.23
N ARG A 13 10.22 -3.08 -13.09
CA ARG A 13 9.83 -3.81 -11.88
C ARG A 13 10.54 -3.24 -10.65
N ARG A 14 11.84 -2.94 -10.72
CA ARG A 14 12.57 -2.28 -9.63
C ARG A 14 11.99 -0.93 -9.25
N ARG A 15 11.58 -0.12 -10.23
CA ARG A 15 10.93 1.18 -9.97
C ARG A 15 9.55 1.01 -9.32
N SER A 16 8.78 0.01 -9.75
CA SER A 16 7.43 -0.25 -9.23
C SER A 16 7.39 -0.96 -7.87
N THR A 17 8.39 -1.80 -7.55
CA THR A 17 8.39 -2.62 -6.32
C THR A 17 9.52 -2.30 -5.35
N GLY A 18 10.61 -1.66 -5.78
CA GLY A 18 11.81 -1.47 -4.97
C GLY A 18 12.67 -2.74 -4.80
N GLU A 19 12.37 -3.81 -5.56
CA GLU A 19 13.16 -5.05 -5.54
C GLU A 19 14.61 -4.81 -5.97
N LEU A 20 15.52 -5.62 -5.45
CA LEU A 20 16.93 -5.58 -5.88
C LEU A 20 17.07 -6.23 -7.25
N HIS A 21 17.96 -5.69 -8.06
CA HIS A 21 18.29 -6.28 -9.35
C HIS A 21 18.73 -7.74 -9.20
N GLN A 22 19.58 -8.05 -8.22
CA GLN A 22 20.08 -9.41 -8.01
C GLN A 22 18.98 -10.41 -7.70
N ALA A 23 17.92 -9.99 -6.97
CA ALA A 23 16.79 -10.86 -6.68
C ALA A 23 15.92 -11.10 -7.92
N LEU A 24 15.80 -10.10 -8.79
CA LEU A 24 15.03 -10.19 -10.03
C LEU A 24 15.77 -10.90 -11.16
N ASP A 25 17.11 -10.81 -11.18
CA ASP A 25 17.97 -11.46 -12.18
C ASP A 25 17.75 -12.99 -12.17
N LEU A 26 17.54 -13.56 -10.98
CA LEU A 26 17.22 -14.98 -10.79
C LEU A 26 15.84 -15.37 -11.32
N LEU A 27 14.96 -14.39 -11.56
CA LEU A 27 13.60 -14.60 -12.08
C LEU A 27 13.49 -14.26 -13.57
N LEU A 28 14.57 -13.78 -14.19
CA LEU A 28 14.54 -13.44 -15.61
C LEU A 28 14.35 -14.70 -16.44
N PRO A 29 13.37 -14.72 -17.35
CA PRO A 29 13.25 -15.78 -18.33
C PRO A 29 14.48 -15.84 -19.24
N ASP A 30 14.78 -17.04 -19.74
CA ASP A 30 15.90 -17.29 -20.68
C ASP A 30 15.74 -16.53 -22.01
N ASP A 31 14.51 -16.18 -22.37
CA ASP A 31 14.19 -15.36 -23.54
C ASP A 31 14.31 -13.85 -23.24
N ASP A 32 13.97 -13.00 -24.21
CA ASP A 32 14.00 -11.54 -24.07
C ASP A 32 12.72 -10.95 -23.47
N SER A 33 11.85 -11.77 -22.88
CA SER A 33 10.63 -11.29 -22.23
C SER A 33 10.94 -10.39 -21.04
N VAL A 34 10.01 -9.49 -20.75
CA VAL A 34 10.14 -8.54 -19.65
C VAL A 34 9.57 -9.14 -18.37
N LEU A 35 10.21 -8.83 -17.23
CA LEU A 35 9.77 -9.32 -15.94
C LEU A 35 8.56 -8.52 -15.45
N THR A 36 7.38 -9.14 -15.52
CA THR A 36 6.12 -8.56 -15.07
C THR A 36 5.98 -8.66 -13.54
N ILE A 37 5.00 -7.94 -12.99
CA ILE A 37 4.55 -8.11 -11.59
C ILE A 37 3.31 -8.99 -11.62
N PRO A 38 3.34 -10.19 -11.00
CA PRO A 38 2.21 -11.09 -11.04
C PRO A 38 0.99 -10.47 -10.32
N PRO A 39 -0.24 -10.70 -10.80
CA PRO A 39 -1.45 -10.41 -10.03
C PRO A 39 -1.57 -11.38 -8.85
N ALA A 40 -2.44 -11.06 -7.90
CA ALA A 40 -2.87 -12.03 -6.91
C ALA A 40 -3.61 -13.18 -7.60
N ARG A 41 -3.29 -14.44 -7.25
CA ARG A 41 -3.96 -15.61 -7.81
C ARG A 41 -5.41 -15.70 -7.36
N TYR A 42 -5.65 -15.40 -6.08
CA TYR A 42 -6.97 -15.49 -5.46
C TYR A 42 -7.58 -14.10 -5.31
N GLU A 43 -8.88 -13.99 -5.55
CA GLU A 43 -9.65 -12.75 -5.34
C GLU A 43 -9.52 -12.25 -3.90
N GLU A 44 -9.52 -13.17 -2.93
CA GLU A 44 -9.42 -12.81 -1.52
C GLU A 44 -8.05 -12.22 -1.16
N GLN A 45 -6.98 -12.66 -1.83
CA GLN A 45 -5.65 -12.05 -1.67
C GLN A 45 -5.64 -10.63 -2.25
N ALA A 46 -6.27 -10.42 -3.42
CA ALA A 46 -6.41 -9.09 -4.01
C ALA A 46 -7.25 -8.16 -3.11
N ARG A 47 -8.30 -8.68 -2.48
CA ARG A 47 -9.13 -7.95 -1.53
C ARG A 47 -8.34 -7.55 -0.29
N LEU A 48 -7.63 -8.49 0.35
CA LEU A 48 -6.81 -8.18 1.53
C LEU A 48 -5.77 -7.09 1.21
N GLU A 49 -5.08 -7.21 0.08
CA GLU A 49 -4.12 -6.19 -0.38
C GLU A 49 -4.77 -4.81 -0.58
N ALA A 50 -5.96 -4.78 -1.19
CA ALA A 50 -6.69 -3.54 -1.40
C ALA A 50 -7.14 -2.88 -0.09
N GLU A 51 -7.65 -3.67 0.86
CA GLU A 51 -8.08 -3.15 2.16
C GLU A 51 -6.90 -2.65 2.99
N VAL A 52 -5.75 -3.34 2.94
CA VAL A 52 -4.51 -2.85 3.55
C VAL A 52 -4.08 -1.51 2.94
N LEU A 53 -4.11 -1.37 1.60
CA LEU A 53 -3.77 -0.09 0.96
C LEU A 53 -4.71 1.04 1.39
N LEU A 54 -6.01 0.78 1.40
CA LEU A 54 -7.02 1.77 1.77
C LEU A 54 -6.90 2.20 3.24
N ALA A 55 -6.72 1.25 4.15
CA ALA A 55 -6.55 1.53 5.58
C ALA A 55 -5.28 2.33 5.88
N LEU A 56 -4.19 2.04 5.15
CA LEU A 56 -2.91 2.75 5.32
C LEU A 56 -2.89 4.12 4.63
N GLY A 57 -3.91 4.51 3.86
CA GLY A 57 -3.98 5.80 3.16
C GLY A 57 -3.93 7.04 4.08
N ALA A 58 -3.89 6.86 5.40
CA ALA A 58 -3.65 7.91 6.39
C ALA A 58 -2.18 8.03 6.84
N ILE A 59 -1.28 7.14 6.39
CA ILE A 59 0.15 7.21 6.67
C ILE A 59 0.76 8.31 5.81
N GLY A 60 0.58 9.54 6.27
CA GLY A 60 1.06 10.75 5.62
C GLY A 60 2.58 10.73 5.42
N GLY A 61 3.02 11.56 4.45
CA GLY A 61 4.41 11.70 4.02
C GLY A 61 5.31 12.15 5.15
N LEU A 62 5.90 11.17 5.84
CA LEU A 62 6.92 11.32 6.89
C LEU A 62 8.16 10.47 6.59
N THR A 63 8.13 9.73 5.48
CA THR A 63 9.25 8.92 5.01
C THR A 63 9.41 9.13 3.51
N ALA A 64 10.58 8.79 2.96
CA ALA A 64 10.81 8.80 1.52
C ALA A 64 10.02 7.72 0.76
N HIS A 65 9.16 6.98 1.44
CA HIS A 65 8.56 5.74 0.97
C HIS A 65 7.05 5.81 1.20
N PRO A 66 6.23 5.76 0.13
CA PRO A 66 4.78 5.70 0.30
C PRO A 66 4.39 4.60 1.28
N LEU A 67 3.56 4.93 2.27
CA LEU A 67 3.09 4.04 3.34
C LEU A 67 4.23 3.43 4.19
N GLY A 68 5.44 3.99 4.11
CA GLY A 68 6.64 3.43 4.71
C GLY A 68 7.16 2.15 4.03
N ILE A 69 6.68 1.82 2.82
CA ILE A 69 7.05 0.60 2.09
C ILE A 69 8.35 0.82 1.34
N VAL A 70 9.43 0.21 1.82
CA VAL A 70 10.76 0.24 1.20
C VAL A 70 10.78 -0.64 -0.06
N ARG A 71 10.21 -1.85 0.04
CA ARG A 71 10.21 -2.86 -1.02
C ARG A 71 9.00 -3.76 -0.93
N LEU A 72 8.54 -4.23 -2.07
CA LEU A 72 7.54 -5.28 -2.23
C LEU A 72 8.15 -6.46 -2.95
N ARG A 73 7.82 -7.68 -2.55
CA ARG A 73 8.04 -8.89 -3.34
C ARG A 73 6.67 -9.51 -3.61
N PRO A 74 6.06 -9.19 -4.76
CA PRO A 74 4.77 -9.73 -5.15
C PRO A 74 4.93 -11.17 -5.66
N GLU A 75 4.12 -12.07 -5.09
CA GLU A 75 4.00 -13.46 -5.52
C GLU A 75 2.53 -13.73 -5.85
N PRO A 76 2.20 -14.78 -6.63
CA PRO A 76 0.80 -15.10 -6.93
C PRO A 76 -0.02 -15.37 -5.65
N ASP A 77 0.58 -16.05 -4.68
CA ASP A 77 -0.11 -16.54 -3.48
C ASP A 77 0.11 -15.66 -2.24
N GLY A 78 0.75 -14.50 -2.40
CA GLY A 78 1.01 -13.61 -1.27
C GLY A 78 1.84 -12.39 -1.62
N LEU A 79 2.05 -11.54 -0.62
CA LEU A 79 2.83 -10.31 -0.77
C LEU A 79 3.78 -10.17 0.41
N THR A 80 5.09 -10.08 0.15
CA THR A 80 6.06 -9.70 1.18
C THR A 80 6.35 -8.21 1.08
N VAL A 81 6.18 -7.49 2.19
CA VAL A 81 6.36 -6.05 2.30
C VAL A 81 7.52 -5.78 3.25
N ARG A 82 8.57 -5.14 2.75
CA ARG A 82 9.60 -4.55 3.59
C ARG A 82 9.18 -3.14 3.98
N VAL A 83 8.86 -2.97 5.25
CA VAL A 83 8.53 -1.69 5.87
C VAL A 83 9.81 -1.04 6.39
N THR A 84 9.84 0.29 6.46
CA THR A 84 10.94 1.04 7.07
C THR A 84 11.11 0.63 8.54
N ASP A 85 12.34 0.71 9.04
CA ASP A 85 12.71 0.50 10.44
C ASP A 85 12.41 1.74 11.31
N ALA A 86 11.25 2.38 11.08
CA ALA A 86 10.78 3.50 11.88
C ALA A 86 9.64 3.03 12.80
N PRO A 87 9.82 3.07 14.14
CA PRO A 87 8.80 2.64 15.11
C PRO A 87 7.41 3.22 14.86
N TYR A 88 7.32 4.52 14.56
CA TYR A 88 6.05 5.18 14.27
C TYR A 88 5.32 4.55 13.07
N VAL A 89 6.04 4.17 12.01
CA VAL A 89 5.41 3.54 10.84
C VAL A 89 4.86 2.17 11.21
N VAL A 90 5.63 1.37 11.97
CA VAL A 90 5.17 0.07 12.45
C VAL A 90 3.93 0.23 13.34
N MET A 91 3.90 1.26 14.18
CA MET A 91 2.74 1.62 14.99
C MET A 91 1.53 1.97 14.13
N CYS A 92 1.68 2.80 13.10
CA CYS A 92 0.58 3.11 12.19
C CYS A 92 0.08 1.86 11.45
N TRP A 93 0.97 0.97 11.02
CA TRP A 93 0.57 -0.28 10.40
C TRP A 93 -0.24 -1.15 11.36
N ALA A 94 0.15 -1.30 12.62
CA ALA A 94 -0.63 -2.06 13.60
C ALA A 94 -1.97 -1.37 13.92
N ASP A 95 -1.96 -0.07 14.22
CA ASP A 95 -3.14 0.68 14.66
C ASP A 95 -4.19 0.85 13.56
N LEU A 96 -3.77 1.09 12.30
CA LEU A 96 -4.69 1.28 11.19
C LEU A 96 -5.19 -0.03 10.58
N LEU A 97 -4.46 -1.15 10.74
CA LEU A 97 -4.86 -2.42 10.13
C LEU A 97 -5.63 -3.33 11.08
N LEU A 98 -5.22 -3.41 12.34
CA LEU A 98 -5.80 -4.42 13.24
C LEU A 98 -7.21 -4.00 13.69
N PRO A 99 -8.18 -4.93 13.65
CA PRO A 99 -9.58 -4.57 13.76
C PRO A 99 -9.98 -4.20 15.19
N ARG A 100 -10.80 -3.15 15.32
CA ARG A 100 -11.45 -2.73 16.57
C ARG A 100 -12.92 -2.41 16.32
N LEU A 101 -13.79 -2.70 17.29
CA LEU A 101 -15.19 -2.25 17.22
C LEU A 101 -15.25 -0.73 17.33
N SER A 102 -15.96 -0.05 16.45
CA SER A 102 -16.35 1.34 16.69
C SER A 102 -17.49 1.38 17.70
N GLY A 103 -17.61 2.47 18.46
CA GLY A 103 -18.64 2.59 19.51
C GLY A 103 -20.08 2.66 18.98
N GLU A 104 -20.27 2.98 17.70
CA GLU A 104 -21.58 3.21 17.10
C GLU A 104 -22.13 1.92 16.48
N HIS A 105 -23.17 1.36 17.09
CA HIS A 105 -23.79 0.10 16.66
C HIS A 105 -24.96 0.31 15.69
N ASP A 106 -25.50 1.53 15.63
CA ASP A 106 -26.58 1.92 14.73
C ASP A 106 -25.98 2.50 13.45
N GLY A 107 -26.22 1.82 12.32
CA GLY A 107 -25.73 2.29 11.03
C GLY A 107 -25.28 1.17 10.10
N ASP A 108 -24.48 1.55 9.11
CA ASP A 108 -23.89 0.64 8.15
C ASP A 108 -22.92 -0.34 8.86
N PRO A 109 -23.01 -1.66 8.63
CA PRO A 109 -22.06 -2.62 9.20
C PRO A 109 -20.60 -2.29 8.94
N ARG A 110 -20.30 -1.57 7.85
CA ARG A 110 -18.94 -1.13 7.49
C ARG A 110 -18.36 -0.14 8.49
N ASP A 111 -19.20 0.66 9.15
CA ASP A 111 -18.77 1.69 10.09
C ASP A 111 -18.51 1.13 11.50
N ARG A 112 -18.91 -0.13 11.76
CA ARG A 112 -18.76 -0.81 13.05
C ARG A 112 -17.34 -1.31 13.33
N ILE A 113 -16.50 -1.40 12.30
CA ILE A 113 -15.14 -1.91 12.42
C ILE A 113 -14.18 -0.84 11.91
N THR A 114 -13.27 -0.42 12.78
CA THR A 114 -12.08 0.31 12.35
C THR A 114 -10.98 -0.70 12.02
N GLY A 115 -10.17 -0.39 11.02
CA GLY A 115 -9.16 -1.32 10.48
C GLY A 115 -9.74 -2.33 9.48
N VAL A 116 -9.01 -3.42 9.27
CA VAL A 116 -9.35 -4.45 8.26
C VAL A 116 -10.17 -5.56 8.94
N PRO A 117 -11.45 -5.76 8.59
CA PRO A 117 -12.28 -6.78 9.23
C PRO A 117 -11.69 -8.18 9.10
N GLY A 118 -11.67 -8.91 10.22
CA GLY A 118 -11.18 -10.29 10.30
C GLY A 118 -9.66 -10.43 10.19
N LEU A 119 -8.91 -9.33 10.10
CA LEU A 119 -7.46 -9.38 10.02
C LEU A 119 -6.89 -9.88 11.34
N ARG A 120 -6.01 -10.87 11.26
CA ARG A 120 -5.20 -11.37 12.35
C ARG A 120 -3.74 -11.29 11.98
N TYR A 121 -2.90 -11.53 12.98
CA TYR A 121 -1.46 -11.63 12.77
C TYR A 121 -0.88 -12.76 13.60
N CYS A 122 0.18 -13.36 13.09
CA CYS A 122 1.11 -14.16 13.85
C CYS A 122 2.53 -13.73 13.47
N HIS A 123 3.54 -14.10 14.26
CA HIS A 123 4.92 -13.83 13.90
C HIS A 123 5.76 -15.11 13.98
N ASP A 124 6.75 -15.19 13.11
CA ASP A 124 7.81 -16.19 13.17
C ASP A 124 9.16 -15.57 12.76
N HIS A 125 10.18 -16.39 12.53
CA HIS A 125 11.51 -15.93 12.13
C HIS A 125 11.52 -15.16 10.80
N GLY A 126 10.50 -15.35 9.96
CA GLY A 126 10.30 -14.72 8.66
C GLY A 126 9.58 -13.37 8.70
N GLY A 127 9.04 -12.94 9.85
CA GLY A 127 8.41 -11.64 10.03
C GLY A 127 7.01 -11.70 10.66
N ILE A 128 6.24 -10.62 10.48
CA ILE A 128 4.82 -10.57 10.89
C ILE A 128 3.96 -11.02 9.72
N HIS A 129 3.12 -12.02 9.91
CA HIS A 129 2.17 -12.49 8.90
C HIS A 129 0.79 -11.97 9.20
N LEU A 130 0.26 -11.13 8.32
CA LEU A 130 -1.13 -10.69 8.32
C LEU A 130 -1.97 -11.66 7.49
N TYR A 131 -3.07 -12.14 8.06
CA TYR A 131 -3.94 -13.12 7.41
C TYR A 131 -5.39 -12.98 7.87
N ARG A 132 -6.31 -13.58 7.13
CA ARG A 132 -7.70 -13.79 7.55
C ARG A 132 -7.91 -15.26 7.93
N PRO A 133 -8.54 -15.56 9.08
CA PRO A 133 -8.86 -16.94 9.44
C PRO A 133 -9.64 -17.64 8.32
N ASP A 134 -9.29 -18.89 8.06
CA ASP A 134 -9.90 -19.78 7.05
C ASP A 134 -9.78 -19.31 5.59
N MET A 135 -8.91 -18.34 5.31
CA MET A 135 -8.68 -17.82 3.96
C MET A 135 -7.23 -18.04 3.50
N PRO A 136 -6.99 -18.32 2.21
CA PRO A 136 -5.64 -18.55 1.67
C PRO A 136 -4.91 -17.22 1.40
N THR A 137 -4.95 -16.28 2.34
CA THR A 137 -4.37 -14.95 2.20
C THR A 137 -3.21 -14.73 3.14
N ARG A 138 -2.16 -14.06 2.63
CA ARG A 138 -0.98 -13.75 3.44
C ARG A 138 -0.29 -12.49 2.93
N ILE A 139 -0.09 -11.54 3.84
CA ILE A 139 0.84 -10.43 3.68
C ILE A 139 1.91 -10.57 4.75
N THR A 140 3.19 -10.62 4.37
CA THR A 140 4.30 -10.76 5.31
C THR A 140 5.05 -9.44 5.44
N LEU A 141 5.13 -8.90 6.64
CA LEU A 141 5.86 -7.68 6.97
C LEU A 141 7.25 -8.02 7.48
N ILE A 142 8.26 -7.38 6.90
CA ILE A 142 9.67 -7.50 7.30
C ILE A 142 10.33 -6.12 7.35
N GLY A 143 11.56 -6.06 7.86
CA GLY A 143 12.38 -4.85 7.84
C GLY A 143 12.48 -4.11 9.17
N PHE A 144 11.76 -4.57 10.19
CA PHE A 144 11.83 -4.04 11.56
C PHE A 144 11.93 -5.20 12.58
N PRO A 145 12.40 -4.95 13.82
CA PRO A 145 12.41 -5.95 14.88
C PRO A 145 10.98 -6.42 15.26
N ALA A 146 10.70 -7.72 15.21
CA ALA A 146 9.37 -8.27 15.53
C ALA A 146 8.83 -7.81 16.90
N ARG A 147 9.71 -7.72 17.91
CA ARG A 147 9.39 -7.19 19.26
C ARG A 147 8.75 -5.80 19.26
N TRP A 148 8.94 -5.00 18.22
CA TRP A 148 8.28 -3.70 18.12
C TRP A 148 6.78 -3.88 17.89
N TRP A 149 6.42 -4.79 16.97
CA TRP A 149 5.01 -5.13 16.73
C TRP A 149 4.35 -5.61 18.00
N ASP A 150 4.96 -6.59 18.68
CA ASP A 150 4.41 -7.15 19.92
C ASP A 150 4.20 -6.08 21.00
N ARG A 151 5.20 -5.21 21.24
CA ARG A 151 5.06 -4.10 22.20
C ARG A 151 3.95 -3.12 21.83
N ILE A 152 3.81 -2.81 20.54
CA ILE A 152 2.75 -1.91 20.06
C ILE A 152 1.39 -2.57 20.26
N THR A 153 1.23 -3.83 19.89
CA THR A 153 -0.04 -4.54 20.03
C THR A 153 -0.40 -4.82 21.48
N ASP A 154 0.57 -5.10 22.35
CA ASP A 154 0.37 -5.22 23.80
C ASP A 154 -0.16 -3.92 24.40
N ARG A 155 0.41 -2.78 23.97
CA ARG A 155 -0.12 -1.46 24.35
C ARG A 155 -1.53 -1.26 23.81
N MET A 156 -1.79 -1.59 22.55
CA MET A 156 -3.13 -1.51 21.97
C MET A 156 -4.15 -2.37 22.75
N HIS A 157 -3.77 -3.55 23.22
CA HIS A 157 -4.62 -4.36 24.10
C HIS A 157 -4.95 -3.66 25.42
N HIS A 158 -4.04 -2.85 25.94
CA HIS A 158 -4.25 -2.09 27.17
C HIS A 158 -5.09 -0.82 26.93
N ASP A 159 -4.83 -0.12 25.82
CA ASP A 159 -5.44 1.17 25.50
C ASP A 159 -6.86 1.03 24.92
N TYR A 160 -7.18 -0.13 24.34
CA TYR A 160 -8.42 -0.35 23.60
C TYR A 160 -9.20 -1.58 24.13
N ASP A 161 -10.27 -1.34 24.88
CA ASP A 161 -11.20 -2.38 25.35
C ASP A 161 -11.96 -3.09 24.20
N ASN A 162 -12.00 -2.46 23.02
CA ASN A 162 -12.72 -2.89 21.83
C ASN A 162 -11.82 -3.60 20.79
N PHE A 163 -10.60 -3.99 21.16
CA PHE A 163 -9.65 -4.61 20.26
C PHE A 163 -9.99 -6.07 19.96
N LEU A 164 -10.11 -6.43 18.67
CA LEU A 164 -10.63 -7.73 18.24
C LEU A 164 -9.57 -8.79 17.97
N GLN A 165 -8.29 -8.41 17.97
CA GLN A 165 -7.17 -9.31 17.72
C GLN A 165 -7.12 -10.58 18.60
N PRO A 166 -7.52 -10.59 19.89
CA PRO A 166 -7.51 -11.82 20.71
C PRO A 166 -8.44 -12.92 20.18
N GLN A 167 -9.44 -12.59 19.37
CA GLN A 167 -10.41 -13.55 18.87
C GLN A 167 -9.77 -14.43 17.80
N PRO A 168 -9.73 -15.76 17.94
CA PRO A 168 -9.00 -16.63 17.00
C PRO A 168 -9.65 -16.70 15.61
N GLY A 169 -10.96 -16.46 15.55
CA GLY A 169 -11.74 -16.41 14.31
C GLY A 169 -12.44 -15.07 14.14
N TRP A 170 -13.28 -15.00 13.13
CA TRP A 170 -14.11 -13.84 12.85
C TRP A 170 -15.22 -13.66 13.90
N THR A 171 -15.39 -12.43 14.37
CA THR A 171 -16.56 -11.99 15.13
C THR A 171 -17.77 -11.78 14.22
N LEU A 172 -18.97 -11.63 14.80
CA LEU A 172 -20.20 -11.36 14.04
C LEU A 172 -20.14 -10.02 13.31
N ASP A 173 -19.66 -8.96 13.97
CA ASP A 173 -19.56 -7.63 13.36
C ASP A 173 -18.50 -7.59 12.25
N GLU A 174 -17.36 -8.27 12.42
CA GLU A 174 -16.36 -8.38 11.34
C GLU A 174 -16.93 -9.09 10.11
N ARG A 175 -17.69 -10.17 10.29
CA ARG A 175 -18.35 -10.86 9.17
C ARG A 175 -19.38 -9.95 8.50
N ALA A 176 -20.19 -9.25 9.28
CA ALA A 176 -21.19 -8.34 8.75
C ALA A 176 -20.56 -7.19 7.94
N ALA A 177 -19.48 -6.58 8.44
CA ALA A 177 -18.71 -5.56 7.73
C ALA A 177 -18.10 -6.10 6.42
N TYR A 178 -17.47 -7.28 6.50
CA TYR A 178 -16.86 -7.94 5.34
C TYR A 178 -17.89 -8.30 4.26
N ASP A 179 -19.05 -8.86 4.66
CA ASP A 179 -20.13 -9.20 3.74
C ASP A 179 -20.73 -7.94 3.09
N ALA A 180 -20.84 -6.84 3.84
CA ALA A 180 -21.31 -5.56 3.33
C ALA A 180 -20.37 -5.00 2.24
N TYR A 181 -19.06 -5.05 2.46
CA TYR A 181 -18.07 -4.70 1.42
C TYR A 181 -18.12 -5.64 0.22
N THR A 182 -18.40 -6.93 0.44
CA THR A 182 -18.48 -7.92 -0.65
C THR A 182 -19.62 -7.66 -1.62
N ARG A 183 -20.72 -7.08 -1.14
CA ARG A 183 -21.89 -6.74 -1.97
C ARG A 183 -21.71 -5.44 -2.75
N TRP A 184 -20.62 -4.71 -2.53
CA TRP A 184 -20.37 -3.45 -3.22
C TRP A 184 -20.08 -3.69 -4.71
N PRO A 185 -20.78 -2.99 -5.64
CA PRO A 185 -20.71 -3.27 -7.07
C PRO A 185 -19.34 -2.99 -7.71
N TYR A 186 -18.50 -2.21 -7.03
CA TYR A 186 -17.16 -1.87 -7.49
C TYR A 186 -16.14 -2.37 -6.46
N PRO A 187 -15.77 -3.66 -6.47
CA PRO A 187 -14.84 -4.18 -5.49
C PRO A 187 -13.48 -3.47 -5.59
N PRO A 188 -12.83 -3.15 -4.46
CA PRO A 188 -11.55 -2.44 -4.45
C PRO A 188 -10.37 -3.31 -4.93
N GLY A 189 -10.48 -4.63 -4.78
CA GLY A 189 -9.44 -5.62 -5.11
C GLY A 189 -8.80 -5.42 -6.49
N PRO A 190 -9.57 -5.45 -7.59
CA PRO A 190 -9.05 -5.32 -8.95
C PRO A 190 -8.24 -4.05 -9.23
N VAL A 191 -8.45 -2.95 -8.49
CA VAL A 191 -7.72 -1.70 -8.70
C VAL A 191 -6.60 -1.54 -7.68
N PHE A 192 -6.90 -1.73 -6.40
CA PHE A 192 -5.98 -1.39 -5.32
C PHE A 192 -4.95 -2.48 -5.01
N SER A 193 -5.20 -3.76 -5.32
CA SER A 193 -4.14 -4.79 -5.24
C SER A 193 -3.04 -4.54 -6.28
N PRO A 194 -3.34 -4.33 -7.58
CA PRO A 194 -2.32 -3.97 -8.56
C PRO A 194 -1.54 -2.70 -8.21
N LEU A 195 -2.21 -1.71 -7.60
CA LEU A 195 -1.58 -0.49 -7.11
C LEU A 195 -0.65 -0.76 -5.91
N LEU A 196 -1.10 -1.51 -4.89
CA LEU A 196 -0.27 -1.85 -3.73
C LEU A 196 0.99 -2.60 -4.18
N ARG A 197 0.85 -3.58 -5.07
CA ARG A 197 1.98 -4.35 -5.65
C ARG A 197 2.94 -3.46 -6.45
N ARG A 198 2.57 -2.22 -6.75
CA ARG A 198 3.34 -1.21 -7.49
C ARG A 198 3.51 0.09 -6.70
N ILE A 199 3.35 0.09 -5.38
CA ILE A 199 3.29 1.36 -4.62
C ILE A 199 4.56 2.21 -4.75
N ARG A 200 5.70 1.63 -5.15
CA ARG A 200 6.92 2.42 -5.41
C ARG A 200 6.83 3.22 -6.70
N ALA A 201 5.93 2.86 -7.62
CA ALA A 201 5.63 3.62 -8.83
C ALA A 201 5.02 4.99 -8.54
N THR A 202 4.52 5.24 -7.32
CA THR A 202 3.99 6.55 -6.92
C THR A 202 4.99 7.39 -6.12
N ALA A 203 6.17 6.84 -5.81
CA ALA A 203 7.25 7.59 -5.19
C ALA A 203 7.99 8.42 -6.25
N GLY A 204 8.10 9.72 -6.04
CA GLY A 204 8.96 10.58 -6.86
C GLY A 204 10.32 10.83 -6.21
N PRO A 205 11.05 11.85 -6.68
CA PRO A 205 12.42 12.14 -6.24
C PRO A 205 12.49 12.82 -4.86
N GLY A 206 11.35 13.20 -4.28
CA GLY A 206 11.29 13.88 -2.99
C GLY A 206 11.83 13.03 -1.84
N THR A 207 12.28 13.70 -0.78
CA THR A 207 12.73 13.05 0.47
C THR A 207 11.56 12.55 1.32
N VAL A 208 10.35 12.99 0.99
CA VAL A 208 9.12 12.68 1.69
C VAL A 208 8.06 12.34 0.65
N ASN A 209 7.52 11.13 0.68
CA ASN A 209 6.51 10.67 -0.27
C ASN A 209 5.31 10.12 0.49
N SER A 210 4.10 10.45 0.04
CA SER A 210 2.86 9.81 0.48
C SER A 210 2.09 9.29 -0.72
N THR A 211 1.22 8.33 -0.49
CA THR A 211 0.23 7.91 -1.47
C THR A 211 -1.01 7.49 -0.72
N ASP A 212 -2.03 8.31 -0.86
CA ASP A 212 -3.31 8.13 -0.19
C ASP A 212 -4.31 7.70 -1.26
N ALA A 213 -5.20 6.78 -0.92
CA ALA A 213 -6.17 6.23 -1.84
C ALA A 213 -7.51 6.04 -1.15
N TRP A 214 -8.60 6.37 -1.85
CA TRP A 214 -9.95 6.25 -1.30
C TRP A 214 -11.00 6.05 -2.40
N THR A 215 -12.16 5.59 -1.98
CA THR A 215 -13.35 5.48 -2.82
C THR A 215 -14.00 6.84 -3.02
N SER A 216 -14.43 7.16 -4.24
CA SER A 216 -15.20 8.38 -4.55
C SER A 216 -16.39 8.06 -5.43
N ASP A 217 -17.34 8.99 -5.54
CA ASP A 217 -18.47 8.83 -6.46
C ASP A 217 -17.98 8.57 -7.90
N GLY A 218 -18.35 7.42 -8.44
CA GLY A 218 -18.01 7.02 -9.82
C GLY A 218 -16.63 6.40 -10.02
N GLY A 219 -15.86 6.11 -8.96
CA GLY A 219 -14.59 5.40 -9.10
C GLY A 219 -13.66 5.53 -7.89
N TYR A 220 -12.37 5.63 -8.17
CA TYR A 220 -11.34 5.73 -7.14
C TYR A 220 -10.52 7.01 -7.27
N ARG A 221 -10.03 7.49 -6.15
CA ARG A 221 -9.06 8.59 -6.09
C ARG A 221 -7.77 8.11 -5.46
N MET A 222 -6.68 8.67 -5.95
CA MET A 222 -5.37 8.54 -5.35
C MET A 222 -4.63 9.87 -5.41
N GLU A 223 -3.93 10.21 -4.35
CA GLU A 223 -3.10 11.39 -4.28
C GLU A 223 -1.70 11.01 -3.83
N ALA A 224 -0.70 11.50 -4.54
CA ALA A 224 0.69 11.41 -4.12
C ALA A 224 1.22 12.77 -3.68
N THR A 225 2.06 12.75 -2.64
CA THR A 225 2.94 13.89 -2.31
C THR A 225 4.29 13.63 -2.95
N ASP A 226 4.77 14.62 -3.72
CA ASP A 226 6.04 14.54 -4.46
C ASP A 226 6.17 13.29 -5.33
N GLY A 227 5.06 12.85 -5.93
CA GLY A 227 5.03 11.70 -6.83
C GLY A 227 5.86 11.92 -8.09
N PRO A 228 6.12 10.87 -8.88
CA PRO A 228 7.01 10.95 -10.02
C PRO A 228 6.43 11.85 -11.13
N PRO A 229 7.26 12.26 -12.10
CA PRO A 229 6.78 12.95 -13.30
C PRO A 229 5.66 12.16 -13.98
N CYS A 230 4.61 12.83 -14.46
CA CYS A 230 3.47 12.14 -15.09
C CYS A 230 3.84 11.13 -16.18
N PRO A 231 4.83 11.36 -17.08
CA PRO A 231 5.22 10.33 -18.06
C PRO A 231 5.72 9.04 -17.41
N ASP A 232 6.47 9.14 -16.30
CA ASP A 232 6.99 7.99 -15.58
C ASP A 232 5.85 7.26 -14.87
N LEU A 233 4.94 7.99 -14.22
CA LEU A 233 3.74 7.41 -13.60
C LEU A 233 2.87 6.66 -14.62
N ILE A 234 2.57 7.31 -15.76
CA ILE A 234 1.75 6.74 -16.83
C ILE A 234 2.40 5.46 -17.36
N ARG A 235 3.72 5.44 -17.51
CA ARG A 235 4.43 4.21 -17.90
C ARG A 235 4.32 3.13 -16.81
N LEU A 236 4.58 3.47 -15.55
CA LEU A 236 4.67 2.50 -14.44
C LEU A 236 3.31 1.96 -13.97
N LEU A 237 2.21 2.66 -14.24
CA LEU A 237 0.84 2.20 -13.95
C LEU A 237 0.05 1.82 -15.21
N GLY A 238 0.43 2.33 -16.38
CA GLY A 238 -0.23 2.07 -17.65
C GLY A 238 0.41 0.93 -18.44
N ASP A 239 0.89 1.25 -19.64
CA ASP A 239 1.34 0.30 -20.67
C ASP A 239 2.80 -0.15 -20.54
N GLY A 240 3.50 0.28 -19.48
CA GLY A 240 4.86 -0.16 -19.24
C GLY A 240 4.94 -1.67 -18.98
N PRO A 241 6.10 -2.30 -19.23
CA PRO A 241 6.30 -3.73 -19.07
C PRO A 241 5.92 -4.33 -17.70
N ALA A 242 6.05 -3.55 -16.63
CA ALA A 242 5.61 -3.92 -15.28
C ALA A 242 4.39 -3.09 -14.81
N GLY A 243 3.68 -2.45 -15.75
CA GLY A 243 2.52 -1.60 -15.49
C GLY A 243 1.29 -2.38 -15.01
N ALA A 244 0.27 -1.67 -14.54
CA ALA A 244 -1.03 -2.26 -14.19
C ALA A 244 -1.96 -2.38 -15.41
N GLY A 245 -1.57 -1.85 -16.58
CA GLY A 245 -2.37 -1.89 -17.80
C GLY A 245 -3.44 -0.79 -17.88
N TRP A 246 -3.40 0.20 -16.98
CA TRP A 246 -4.38 1.27 -16.94
C TRP A 246 -4.25 2.22 -18.13
N LYS A 247 -5.38 2.62 -18.72
CA LYS A 247 -5.42 3.52 -19.87
C LYS A 247 -5.60 4.94 -19.41
N VAL A 248 -4.79 5.86 -19.93
CA VAL A 248 -4.97 7.29 -19.67
C VAL A 248 -6.20 7.79 -20.41
N THR A 249 -7.14 8.39 -19.68
CA THR A 249 -8.35 9.02 -20.23
C THR A 249 -8.27 10.54 -20.23
N HIS A 250 -7.55 11.11 -19.26
CA HIS A 250 -7.32 12.55 -19.13
C HIS A 250 -5.95 12.84 -18.54
N LYS A 251 -5.36 13.99 -18.87
CA LYS A 251 -4.09 14.42 -18.29
C LYS A 251 -3.99 15.94 -18.27
N ARG A 252 -3.72 16.51 -17.08
CA ARG A 252 -3.25 17.89 -16.88
C ARG A 252 -1.90 17.82 -16.17
N CYS A 253 -0.83 18.20 -16.86
CA CYS A 253 0.53 18.00 -16.38
C CYS A 253 1.33 19.30 -16.45
N THR A 254 1.92 19.68 -15.33
CA THR A 254 2.82 20.84 -15.17
C THR A 254 4.25 20.41 -14.82
N CYS A 255 4.59 19.11 -14.84
CA CYS A 255 5.90 18.58 -14.42
C CYS A 255 7.09 19.14 -15.22
N ARG A 256 6.85 19.67 -16.42
CA ARG A 256 7.87 20.23 -17.33
C ARG A 256 7.68 21.72 -17.59
N CYS A 257 6.83 22.39 -16.80
CA CYS A 257 6.58 23.81 -16.93
C CYS A 257 7.46 24.59 -15.95
N ASP A 258 7.96 25.76 -16.36
CA ASP A 258 8.88 26.59 -15.56
C ASP A 258 8.18 27.53 -14.56
N HIS A 259 6.84 27.55 -14.54
CA HIS A 259 6.05 28.34 -13.59
C HIS A 259 5.69 27.53 -12.33
N GLU A 260 5.37 28.22 -11.23
CA GLU A 260 4.94 27.60 -9.96
C GLU A 260 3.90 26.49 -10.23
N HIS A 261 4.20 25.30 -9.70
CA HIS A 261 3.56 24.06 -10.12
C HIS A 261 2.20 23.88 -9.43
N ASP A 262 1.11 24.24 -10.12
CA ASP A 262 -0.30 24.11 -9.67
C ASP A 262 -0.83 22.65 -9.56
N SER A 263 -0.01 21.68 -9.16
CA SER A 263 -0.31 20.23 -9.15
C SER A 263 -0.45 19.60 -10.54
N CYS A 264 -0.38 18.26 -10.60
CA CYS A 264 -0.65 17.47 -11.80
C CYS A 264 -1.82 16.53 -11.55
N THR A 265 -2.66 16.30 -12.56
CA THR A 265 -3.73 15.30 -12.50
C THR A 265 -3.70 14.37 -13.71
N VAL A 266 -4.00 13.10 -13.47
CA VAL A 266 -4.11 12.07 -14.51
C VAL A 266 -5.37 11.25 -14.24
N GLY A 267 -6.23 11.14 -15.25
CA GLY A 267 -7.35 10.19 -15.24
C GLY A 267 -6.89 8.88 -15.87
N PHE A 268 -7.12 7.78 -15.17
CA PHE A 268 -6.91 6.42 -15.63
C PHE A 268 -8.25 5.68 -15.73
N LEU A 269 -8.30 4.67 -16.57
CA LEU A 269 -9.37 3.69 -16.68
C LEU A 269 -8.74 2.31 -16.61
N ASP A 270 -9.19 1.48 -15.68
CA ASP A 270 -8.83 0.07 -15.63
C ASP A 270 -9.65 -0.71 -16.67
N PRO A 271 -9.07 -1.21 -17.78
CA PRO A 271 -9.86 -1.78 -18.87
C PRO A 271 -10.69 -3.03 -18.51
N PRO A 272 -10.19 -3.98 -17.69
CA PRO A 272 -10.97 -5.16 -17.30
C PRO A 272 -12.24 -4.82 -16.51
N THR A 273 -12.18 -3.82 -15.64
CA THR A 273 -13.30 -3.47 -14.75
C THR A 273 -14.13 -2.28 -15.25
N GLY A 274 -13.57 -1.46 -16.13
CA GLY A 274 -14.16 -0.19 -16.54
C GLY A 274 -14.13 0.88 -15.45
N ILE A 275 -13.41 0.67 -14.35
CA ILE A 275 -13.38 1.60 -13.22
C ILE A 275 -12.43 2.76 -13.50
N ALA A 276 -12.91 3.98 -13.26
CA ALA A 276 -12.10 5.19 -13.36
C ALA A 276 -11.25 5.40 -12.10
N ILE A 277 -9.99 5.81 -12.29
CA ILE A 277 -9.09 6.22 -11.21
C ILE A 277 -8.59 7.64 -11.49
N HIS A 278 -8.80 8.53 -10.53
CA HIS A 278 -8.30 9.90 -10.59
C HIS A 278 -7.04 10.03 -9.74
N TYR A 279 -5.92 10.34 -10.39
CA TYR A 279 -4.66 10.63 -9.73
C TYR A 279 -4.42 12.14 -9.62
N GLY A 280 -4.07 12.58 -8.42
CA GLY A 280 -3.49 13.90 -8.15
C GLY A 280 -2.05 13.79 -7.65
N ASN A 281 -1.19 14.71 -8.07
CA ASN A 281 0.14 14.88 -7.48
C ASN A 281 0.23 16.29 -6.89
N GLY A 282 0.10 16.37 -5.58
CA GLY A 282 0.39 17.58 -4.85
C GLY A 282 1.89 17.68 -4.61
N ARG A 283 2.55 18.71 -5.14
CA ARG A 283 3.86 19.12 -4.61
C ARG A 283 3.60 19.91 -3.33
N TRP A 284 3.25 19.21 -2.27
CA TRP A 284 3.36 19.78 -0.94
C TRP A 284 4.85 19.82 -0.69
N GLY A 285 5.47 21.00 -0.65
CA GLY A 285 6.91 21.19 -0.42
C GLY A 285 7.35 20.70 0.97
N ARG A 286 7.12 19.43 1.27
CA ARG A 286 7.51 18.74 2.50
C ARG A 286 9.00 18.46 2.38
N THR A 287 9.76 19.47 2.71
CA THR A 287 11.21 19.34 2.85
C THR A 287 11.52 18.52 4.09
N ALA A 288 12.49 17.61 3.98
CA ALA A 288 13.08 16.93 5.15
C ALA A 288 13.96 17.91 5.95
N ASP A 289 13.33 18.96 6.48
CA ASP A 289 13.97 19.98 7.29
C ASP A 289 14.09 19.53 8.76
N GLN A 290 14.66 20.41 9.58
CA GLN A 290 14.86 20.13 11.00
C GLN A 290 13.54 19.88 11.75
N ALA A 291 12.46 20.58 11.38
CA ALA A 291 11.15 20.41 12.01
C ALA A 291 10.56 19.03 11.67
N HIS A 292 10.70 18.58 10.41
CA HIS A 292 10.35 17.22 10.00
C HIS A 292 11.10 16.17 10.81
N HIS A 293 12.42 16.31 10.98
CA HIS A 293 13.22 15.35 11.76
C HIS A 293 12.83 15.33 13.24
N GLN A 294 12.60 16.49 13.85
CA GLN A 294 12.12 16.59 15.24
C GLN A 294 10.76 15.91 15.38
N ARG A 295 9.83 16.16 14.44
CA ARG A 295 8.52 15.53 14.44
C ARG A 295 8.61 14.01 14.33
N LEU A 296 9.46 13.49 13.45
CA LEU A 296 9.65 12.05 13.31
C LEU A 296 10.26 11.42 14.58
N ALA A 297 11.20 12.11 15.24
CA ALA A 297 11.76 11.66 16.51
C ALA A 297 10.68 11.60 17.61
N GLU A 298 9.87 12.65 17.76
CA GLU A 298 8.74 12.67 18.71
C GLU A 298 7.75 11.51 18.47
N LEU A 299 7.44 11.24 17.20
CA LEU A 299 6.52 10.17 16.84
C LEU A 299 7.12 8.79 17.10
N ASN A 300 8.43 8.61 16.86
CA ASN A 300 9.12 7.36 17.16
C ASN A 300 9.19 7.11 18.68
N ASP A 301 9.43 8.14 19.49
CA ASP A 301 9.43 8.02 20.95
C ASP A 301 8.03 7.63 21.46
N LYS A 302 6.98 8.24 20.90
CA LYS A 302 5.57 7.92 21.21
C LYS A 302 5.13 6.53 20.74
N ALA A 303 5.84 5.91 19.80
CA ALA A 303 5.45 4.59 19.29
C ALA A 303 5.48 3.49 20.36
N PHE A 304 6.28 3.70 21.42
CA PHE A 304 6.44 2.74 22.52
C PHE A 304 6.09 3.30 23.91
N GLY A 305 5.80 4.59 23.99
CA GLY A 305 5.42 5.29 25.22
C GLY A 305 3.96 5.12 25.59
#